data_AF-A0A2W5FJX4-F1
#
_entry.id   AF-A0A2W5FJX4-F1
#
_cell.length_a   1.000
_cell.length_b   1.000
_cell.length_c   1.000
_cell.angle_alpha   90.00
_cell.angle_beta   90.00
_cell.angle_gamma   90.00
#
_symmetry.space_group_name_H-M   'P 1'
#
loop_
_entity.id
_entity.type
_entity.pdbx_description
1 polymer ?
#
loop_
_entity_poly.entity_id
_entity_poly.type
_entity_poly.pdbx_seq_one_letter_code
_entity_poly.pdbx_strand_id
1 'polypeptide(L)'
;MTASSPAGRRTIRRQQLRELVPLADTTIYDMEQRGEFPERFYLTARCVVWDLAEVEAWLDGRRQASRAKTIQRAPTPDVQLRKSRPVRHRAQA
;
A
#
# COMPACT_ATOMS: atom_id res chain seq x y z
N MET A 1 -25.74 4.82 12.59
CA MET A 1 -26.25 3.90 11.56
C MET A 1 -26.14 4.61 10.22
N THR A 2 -25.01 4.46 9.53
CA THR A 2 -24.76 5.14 8.24
C THR A 2 -24.72 4.06 7.18
N ALA A 3 -25.74 4.03 6.34
CA ALA A 3 -25.87 3.08 5.24
C ALA A 3 -24.83 3.42 4.16
N SER A 4 -23.87 2.53 3.93
CA SER A 4 -23.14 2.46 2.66
C SER A 4 -23.70 1.26 1.91
N SER A 5 -24.73 1.50 1.12
CA SER A 5 -25.19 0.54 0.12
C SER A 5 -24.58 1.00 -1.20
N PRO A 6 -23.53 0.37 -1.75
CA PRO A 6 -23.05 0.77 -3.06
C PRO A 6 -23.96 0.12 -4.10
N ALA A 7 -24.67 0.96 -4.83
CA ALA A 7 -25.30 0.57 -6.08
C ALA A 7 -24.19 0.04 -7.01
N GLY A 8 -24.10 -1.29 -7.10
CA GLY A 8 -23.08 -2.02 -7.84
C GLY A 8 -21.87 -2.41 -6.98
N ARG A 9 -21.96 -3.53 -6.26
CA ARG A 9 -20.80 -4.20 -5.65
C ARG A 9 -19.84 -4.62 -6.76
N ARG A 10 -18.90 -3.75 -7.11
CA ARG A 10 -17.85 -4.03 -8.09
C ARG A 10 -16.75 -4.76 -7.36
N THR A 11 -16.60 -6.03 -7.67
CA THR A 11 -15.48 -6.85 -7.17
C THR A 11 -14.32 -6.76 -8.12
N ILE A 12 -13.12 -6.56 -7.58
CA ILE A 12 -11.88 -6.55 -8.35
C ILE A 12 -11.11 -7.86 -8.15
N ARG A 13 -10.56 -8.35 -9.27
CA ARG A 13 -9.63 -9.48 -9.26
C ARG A 13 -8.20 -8.97 -9.10
N ARG A 14 -7.27 -9.89 -8.79
CA ARG A 14 -5.87 -9.59 -8.51
C ARG A 14 -5.16 -8.74 -9.58
N GLN A 15 -5.44 -8.96 -10.87
CA GLN A 15 -4.87 -8.15 -11.95
C GLN A 15 -5.29 -6.68 -11.83
N GLN A 16 -6.58 -6.42 -11.67
CA GLN A 16 -7.12 -5.08 -11.51
C GLN A 16 -6.71 -4.44 -10.18
N LEU A 17 -6.59 -5.23 -9.11
CA LEU A 17 -6.06 -4.76 -7.84
C LEU A 17 -4.63 -4.22 -8.00
N ARG A 18 -3.78 -4.90 -8.78
CA ARG A 18 -2.40 -4.46 -9.03
C ARG A 18 -2.30 -3.17 -9.84
N GLU A 19 -3.30 -2.88 -10.68
CA GLU A 19 -3.38 -1.61 -11.42
C GLU A 19 -3.69 -0.44 -10.48
N LEU A 20 -4.56 -0.65 -9.49
CA LEU A 20 -4.95 0.36 -8.51
C LEU A 20 -3.92 0.52 -7.39
N VAL A 21 -3.43 -0.61 -6.88
CA VAL A 21 -2.49 -0.72 -5.78
C VAL A 21 -1.21 -1.32 -6.34
N PRO A 22 -0.21 -0.49 -6.71
CA PRO A 22 1.06 -0.98 -7.25
C PRO A 22 1.96 -1.53 -6.12
N LEU A 23 1.42 -2.43 -5.30
CA LEU A 23 2.15 -3.20 -4.29
C LEU A 23 2.36 -4.63 -4.78
N ALA A 24 3.39 -5.29 -4.25
CA ALA A 24 3.62 -6.70 -4.51
C ALA A 24 2.56 -7.57 -3.83
N ASP A 25 2.23 -8.71 -4.44
CA ASP A 25 1.29 -9.68 -3.87
C ASP A 25 1.67 -10.09 -2.44
N THR A 26 2.97 -10.32 -2.19
CA THR A 26 3.49 -10.68 -0.87
C THR A 26 3.24 -9.58 0.17
N THR A 27 3.38 -8.32 -0.23
CA THR A 27 3.07 -7.18 0.64
C THR A 27 1.58 -7.10 0.96
N ILE A 28 0.72 -7.43 0.00
CA ILE A 28 -0.73 -7.48 0.23
C ILE A 28 -1.04 -8.59 1.25
N TYR A 29 -0.44 -9.77 1.10
CA TYR A 29 -0.57 -10.87 2.09
C TYR A 29 -0.06 -10.47 3.48
N ASP A 30 1.11 -9.84 3.57
CA ASP A 30 1.66 -9.39 4.86
C ASP A 30 0.74 -8.34 5.52
N MET A 31 0.17 -7.44 4.73
CA MET A 31 -0.79 -6.44 5.24
C MET A 31 -2.13 -7.07 5.64
N GLU A 32 -2.59 -8.08 4.92
CA GLU A 32 -3.77 -8.87 5.30
C GLU A 32 -3.55 -9.57 6.63
N GLN A 33 -2.39 -10.22 6.84
CA GLN A 33 -2.02 -10.85 8.11
C GLN A 33 -1.96 -9.86 9.27
N ARG A 34 -1.58 -8.60 8.99
CA ARG A 34 -1.58 -7.51 9.98
C ARG A 34 -2.95 -6.89 10.22
N GLY A 35 -3.98 -7.29 9.47
CA GLY A 35 -5.31 -6.68 9.50
C GLY A 35 -5.34 -5.24 8.97
N GLU A 36 -4.30 -4.82 8.24
CA GLU A 36 -4.21 -3.48 7.67
C GLU A 36 -4.84 -3.39 6.28
N PHE A 37 -5.17 -4.52 5.64
CA PHE A 37 -5.73 -4.58 4.28
C PHE A 37 -7.16 -5.13 4.31
N PRO A 38 -8.04 -4.73 3.37
CA PRO A 38 -9.40 -5.27 3.27
C PRO A 38 -9.44 -6.80 3.23
N GLU A 39 -10.45 -7.36 3.88
CA GLU A 39 -10.63 -8.81 3.96
C GLU A 39 -10.92 -9.38 2.56
N ARG A 40 -10.16 -10.41 2.18
CA ARG A 40 -10.41 -11.10 0.91
C ARG A 40 -11.58 -12.06 1.08
N PHE A 41 -12.37 -12.23 0.03
CA PHE A 41 -13.39 -13.27 0.01
C PHE A 41 -13.27 -14.15 -1.23
N TYR A 42 -13.74 -15.38 -1.08
CA TYR A 42 -13.66 -16.41 -2.11
C TYR A 42 -14.99 -16.54 -2.82
N LEU A 43 -15.02 -16.28 -4.13
CA LEU A 43 -16.16 -16.66 -4.97
C LEU A 43 -16.17 -18.17 -5.24
N THR A 44 -14.97 -18.75 -5.37
CA THR A 44 -14.75 -20.20 -5.55
C THR A 44 -13.44 -20.59 -4.88
N ALA A 45 -13.14 -21.89 -4.79
CA ALA A 45 -11.92 -22.43 -4.17
C ALA A 45 -10.61 -21.80 -4.69
N ARG A 46 -10.60 -21.20 -5.88
CA ARG A 46 -9.43 -20.54 -6.48
C ARG A 46 -9.65 -19.06 -6.84
N CYS A 47 -10.87 -18.55 -6.73
CA CYS A 47 -11.18 -17.16 -7.08
C CYS A 47 -11.24 -16.29 -5.83
N VAL A 48 -10.10 -15.69 -5.49
CA VAL A 48 -9.99 -14.62 -4.49
C VAL A 48 -10.35 -13.29 -5.15
N VAL A 49 -11.22 -12.54 -4.50
CA VAL A 49 -11.63 -11.20 -4.93
C VAL A 49 -11.65 -10.25 -3.75
N TRP A 50 -11.62 -8.96 -4.07
CA TRP A 50 -11.76 -7.86 -3.12
C TRP A 50 -12.93 -6.96 -3.54
N ASP A 51 -13.57 -6.31 -2.57
CA ASP A 51 -14.54 -5.26 -2.85
C ASP A 51 -13.80 -3.97 -3.23
N LEU A 52 -14.20 -3.35 -4.34
CA LEU A 52 -13.62 -2.10 -4.80
C LEU A 52 -13.80 -0.98 -3.76
N ALA A 53 -14.97 -0.89 -3.14
CA ALA A 53 -15.27 0.18 -2.20
C ALA A 53 -14.39 0.11 -0.95
N GLU A 54 -14.10 -1.10 -0.47
CA GLU A 54 -13.21 -1.31 0.67
C GLU A 54 -11.75 -0.96 0.31
N VAL A 55 -11.31 -1.33 -0.88
CA VAL A 55 -9.96 -0.99 -1.37
C VAL A 55 -9.81 0.52 -1.58
N GLU A 56 -10.83 1.20 -2.11
CA GLU A 56 -10.84 2.66 -2.25
C GLU A 56 -10.83 3.36 -0.89
N ALA A 57 -11.65 2.90 0.07
CA ALA A 57 -11.66 3.45 1.43
C ALA A 57 -10.31 3.25 2.12
N TRP A 58 -9.66 2.10 1.91
CA TRP A 58 -8.32 1.83 2.41
C TRP A 58 -7.27 2.76 1.79
N LEU A 59 -7.33 2.99 0.47
CA LEU A 59 -6.45 3.93 -0.22
C LEU A 59 -6.61 5.36 0.32
N ASP A 60 -7.85 5.78 0.59
CA ASP A 60 -8.10 7.09 1.18
C ASP A 60 -7.54 7.19 2.62
N GLY A 61 -7.73 6.14 3.43
CA GLY A 61 -7.11 6.03 4.75
C GLY A 61 -5.57 6.11 4.69
N ARG A 62 -4.94 5.44 3.72
CA ARG A 62 -3.49 5.53 3.48
C ARG A 62 -3.06 6.92 3.03
N ARG A 63 -3.85 7.59 2.18
CA ARG A 63 -3.60 8.99 1.78
C ARG A 63 -3.65 9.92 2.98
N GLN A 64 -4.64 9.75 3.85
CA GLN A 64 -4.76 10.52 5.09
C GLN A 64 -3.59 10.24 6.04
N ALA A 65 -3.22 8.98 6.25
CA ALA A 65 -2.08 8.59 7.09
C ALA A 65 -0.73 9.10 6.54
N SER A 66 -0.56 9.14 5.22
CA SER A 66 0.60 9.76 4.56
C SER A 66 0.62 11.28 4.77
N ARG A 67 -0.53 11.95 4.62
CA ARG A 67 -0.68 13.39 4.88
C ARG A 67 -0.42 13.73 6.35
N ALA A 68 -0.87 12.87 7.27
CA ALA A 68 -0.62 12.97 8.70
C ALA A 68 0.83 12.61 9.10
N LYS A 69 1.69 12.22 8.13
CA LYS A 69 3.08 11.76 8.34
C LYS A 69 3.22 10.59 9.33
N THR A 70 2.15 9.84 9.60
CA THR A 70 2.18 8.66 10.45
C THR A 70 2.95 7.52 9.79
N ILE A 71 2.90 7.45 8.45
CA ILE A 71 3.72 6.54 7.67
C ILE A 71 5.12 7.15 7.54
N GLN A 72 6.08 6.59 8.28
CA GLN A 72 7.49 6.95 8.18
C GLN A 72 7.96 6.68 6.75
N ARG A 73 8.29 7.74 6.02
CA ARG A 73 8.92 7.60 4.70
C ARG A 73 10.29 6.99 4.93
N ALA A 74 10.73 6.13 4.01
CA ALA A 74 12.10 5.66 4.03
C ALA A 74 13.03 6.90 4.09
N PRO A 75 13.98 6.93 5.04
CA PRO A 75 14.89 8.06 5.15
C PRO A 75 15.65 8.21 3.84
N THR A 76 15.93 9.45 3.44
CA THR A 76 16.77 9.72 2.27
C THR A 76 18.11 8.99 2.49
N PRO A 77 18.60 8.20 1.52
CA PRO A 77 19.83 7.46 1.69
C PRO A 77 20.98 8.42 1.97
N ASP A 78 21.62 8.26 3.13
CA ASP A 78 22.77 9.07 3.50
C ASP A 78 23.91 8.83 2.50
N VAL A 79 24.24 9.88 1.77
CA VAL A 79 25.26 9.87 0.72
C VAL A 79 26.66 9.67 1.28
N GLN A 80 26.89 9.96 2.57
CA GLN A 80 28.19 9.81 3.22
C GLN A 80 28.52 8.34 3.53
N LEU A 81 27.50 7.49 3.69
CA LEU A 81 27.66 6.05 3.95
C LEU A 81 27.93 5.22 2.67
N ARG A 82 28.05 5.86 1.51
CA ARG A 82 28.25 5.17 0.22
C ARG A 82 29.67 4.60 0.11
N LYS A 83 29.80 3.27 0.12
CA LYS A 83 31.08 2.58 -0.11
C LYS A 83 31.68 2.81 -1.50
N SER A 84 30.87 2.80 -2.56
CA SER A 84 31.38 2.84 -3.95
C SER A 84 31.71 4.24 -4.46
N ARG A 85 31.12 5.30 -3.89
CA ARG A 85 31.32 6.71 -4.29
C ARG A 85 31.20 7.63 -3.07
N PRO A 86 32.20 7.68 -2.20
CA PRO A 86 32.17 8.55 -1.03
C PRO A 86 32.20 10.02 -1.45
N VAL A 87 31.40 10.85 -0.78
CA VAL A 87 31.44 12.30 -0.96
C VAL A 87 32.73 12.81 -0.33
N ARG A 88 33.67 13.30 -1.16
CA ARG A 88 34.87 13.99 -0.65
C ARG A 88 34.45 15.35 -0.12
N HIS A 89 34.62 15.56 1.18
CA HIS A 89 34.58 16.91 1.75
C HIS A 89 35.81 17.67 1.28
N ARG A 90 35.62 18.88 0.74
CA ARG A 90 36.71 19.77 0.37
C ARG A 90 37.36 20.24 1.67
N ALA A 91 38.59 19.78 1.93
CA ALA A 91 39.38 20.22 3.08
C ALA A 91 39.43 21.75 3.11
N GLN A 92 39.03 22.34 4.23
CA GLN A 92 39.17 23.77 4.48
C GLN A 92 40.55 24.00 5.10
N ALA A 93 41.34 24.81 4.39
CA ALA A 93 42.59 25.51 4.76
C ALA A 93 43.64 24.72 5.56
#